data_AF-A0A355RZU6-F1
#
_entry.id   AF-A0A355RZU6-F1
#
_cell.length_a   1.000
_cell.length_b   1.000
_cell.length_c   1.000
_cell.angle_alpha   90.00
_cell.angle_beta   90.00
_cell.angle_gamma   90.00
#
_symmetry.space_group_name_H-M   'P 1'
#
loop_
_entity.id
_entity.type
_entity.pdbx_description
1 polymer ?
#
loop_
_entity_poly.entity_id
_entity_poly.type
_entity_poly.pdbx_seq_one_letter_code
_entity_poly.pdbx_strand_id
1 'polypeptide(L)'
;MSKKKTISLPDYVARIAEIKAKLKFGGNFSNYLQYLICSDNADDIKKLLEDEENQKPKQISEARPAEFSNRCPCCNKKIKIGEKICNALFNDGHEQFVHKKCCKV
;
A
#
# COMPACT_ATOMS: atom_id res chain seq x y z
N MET A 1 -5.16 -9.84 -9.03
CA MET A 1 -3.70 -9.89 -9.28
C MET A 1 -2.99 -10.20 -7.96
N SER A 2 -2.16 -11.23 -7.88
CA SER A 2 -1.37 -11.54 -6.68
C SER A 2 0.03 -10.88 -6.76
N LYS A 3 0.57 -10.43 -5.62
CA LYS A 3 1.92 -9.85 -5.53
C LYS A 3 2.81 -10.83 -4.76
N LYS A 4 3.95 -11.23 -5.34
CA LYS A 4 4.98 -12.02 -4.64
C LYS A 4 5.89 -11.09 -3.85
N LYS A 5 6.19 -11.47 -2.61
CA LYS A 5 7.14 -10.78 -1.72
C LYS A 5 8.06 -11.81 -1.09
N THR A 6 9.34 -11.45 -0.97
CA THR A 6 10.35 -12.23 -0.26
C THR A 6 10.67 -11.52 1.04
N ILE A 7 10.77 -12.27 2.13
CA ILE A 7 11.11 -11.76 3.46
C ILE A 7 12.28 -12.56 4.02
N SER A 8 13.10 -11.90 4.82
CA SER A 8 14.12 -12.55 5.65
C SER A 8 13.61 -12.64 7.06
N LEU A 9 13.65 -13.84 7.64
CA LEU A 9 13.23 -14.11 9.02
C LEU A 9 14.41 -14.64 9.82
N PRO A 10 14.48 -14.36 11.13
CA PRO A 10 15.41 -15.06 12.00
C PRO A 10 15.15 -16.57 11.97
N ASP A 11 16.22 -17.38 12.03
CA ASP A 11 16.14 -18.84 11.89
C ASP A 11 15.13 -19.49 12.82
N TYR A 12 15.06 -19.06 14.08
CA TYR A 12 14.12 -19.63 15.05
C TYR A 12 12.65 -19.34 14.67
N VAL A 13 12.38 -18.17 14.08
CA VAL A 13 11.04 -17.79 13.60
C VAL A 13 10.67 -18.63 12.39
N ALA A 14 11.60 -18.76 11.43
CA ALA A 14 11.38 -19.57 10.23
C ALA A 14 11.08 -21.03 10.59
N ARG A 15 11.89 -21.65 11.48
CA ARG A 15 11.68 -23.04 11.91
C ARG A 15 10.32 -23.25 12.58
N ILE A 16 9.93 -22.38 13.50
CA ILE A 16 8.62 -22.50 14.17
C ILE A 16 7.48 -22.29 13.18
N ALA A 17 7.60 -21.32 12.28
CA ALA A 17 6.58 -21.05 11.27
C ALA A 17 6.40 -22.23 10.28
N GLU A 18 7.48 -22.90 9.87
CA GLU A 18 7.42 -24.11 9.05
C GLU A 18 6.71 -25.27 9.76
N ILE A 19 7.03 -25.51 11.04
CA ILE A 19 6.34 -26.54 11.84
C ILE A 19 4.85 -26.24 11.91
N LYS A 20 4.47 -25.01 12.22
CA LYS A 20 3.06 -24.60 12.29
C LYS A 20 2.37 -24.66 10.92
N ALA A 21 3.06 -24.33 9.84
CA ALA A 21 2.55 -24.47 8.48
C ALA A 21 2.33 -25.93 8.08
N LYS A 22 3.22 -26.84 8.49
CA LYS A 22 3.02 -28.30 8.32
C LYS A 22 1.78 -28.78 9.04
N LEU A 23 1.60 -28.38 10.29
CA LEU A 23 0.46 -28.81 11.11
C LEU A 23 -0.89 -28.27 10.63
N LYS A 24 -0.95 -27.01 10.20
CA LYS A 24 -2.22 -26.34 9.83
C LYS A 24 -2.55 -26.36 8.34
N PHE A 25 -1.52 -26.41 7.48
CA PHE A 25 -1.67 -26.17 6.03
C PHE A 25 -0.85 -27.15 5.18
N GLY A 26 -0.50 -28.33 5.70
CA GLY A 26 0.23 -29.37 4.94
C GLY A 26 1.62 -28.93 4.46
N GLY A 27 2.21 -27.91 5.08
CA GLY A 27 3.53 -27.37 4.74
C GLY A 27 3.47 -26.12 3.87
N ASN A 28 2.29 -25.64 3.51
CA ASN A 28 2.16 -24.38 2.76
C ASN A 28 2.41 -23.16 3.67
N PHE A 29 3.66 -22.71 3.68
CA PHE A 29 4.13 -21.55 4.45
C PHE A 29 3.39 -20.25 4.08
N SER A 30 3.07 -20.05 2.80
CA SER A 30 2.37 -18.85 2.34
C SER A 30 0.95 -18.78 2.91
N ASN A 31 0.24 -19.91 2.93
CA ASN A 31 -1.09 -20.00 3.54
C ASN A 31 -1.02 -19.77 5.05
N TYR A 32 0.02 -20.26 5.72
CA TYR A 32 0.23 -20.00 7.14
C TYR A 32 0.43 -18.51 7.44
N LEU A 33 1.25 -17.81 6.65
CA LEU A 33 1.43 -16.36 6.77
C LEU A 33 0.13 -15.60 6.46
N GLN A 34 -0.59 -15.99 5.41
CA GLN A 34 -1.86 -15.38 5.06
C GLN A 34 -2.88 -15.56 6.19
N TYR A 35 -2.92 -16.75 6.80
CA TYR A 35 -3.72 -16.99 7.99
C TYR A 35 -3.29 -16.06 9.14
N LEU A 36 -2.00 -15.94 9.47
CA LEU A 36 -1.57 -15.04 10.55
C LEU A 36 -1.93 -13.58 10.31
N ILE A 37 -1.92 -13.12 9.06
CA ILE A 37 -2.30 -11.75 8.70
C ILE A 37 -3.81 -11.57 8.80
N CYS A 38 -4.58 -12.54 8.34
CA CYS A 38 -6.03 -12.41 8.16
C CYS A 38 -6.87 -13.05 9.28
N SER A 39 -6.31 -13.89 10.15
CA SER A 39 -7.07 -14.76 11.07
C SER A 39 -7.90 -13.97 12.07
N ASP A 40 -7.43 -12.78 12.45
CA ASP A 40 -8.05 -12.04 13.53
C ASP A 40 -8.91 -10.89 12.99
N ASN A 41 -8.62 -10.33 11.80
CA ASN A 41 -9.26 -9.09 11.34
C ASN A 41 -9.29 -8.92 9.79
N ALA A 42 -9.58 -9.97 9.02
CA ALA A 42 -9.57 -9.88 7.54
C ALA A 42 -10.47 -8.76 6.98
N ASP A 43 -11.65 -8.57 7.56
CA ASP A 43 -12.61 -7.56 7.13
C ASP A 43 -12.20 -6.15 7.56
N ASP A 44 -11.59 -5.99 8.74
CA ASP A 44 -11.03 -4.69 9.15
C ASP A 44 -9.82 -4.32 8.28
N ILE A 45 -8.98 -5.28 7.88
CA ILE A 45 -7.87 -5.02 6.95
C ILE A 45 -8.41 -4.54 5.60
N LYS A 46 -9.47 -5.18 5.08
CA LYS A 46 -10.11 -4.70 3.84
C LYS A 46 -10.67 -3.30 4.02
N LYS A 47 -11.40 -3.06 5.11
CA LYS A 47 -11.99 -1.76 5.42
C LYS A 47 -10.93 -0.66 5.55
N LEU A 48 -9.83 -0.93 6.24
CA LEU A 48 -8.70 0.00 6.35
C LEU A 48 -8.11 0.34 4.98
N LEU A 49 -7.92 -0.65 4.10
CA LEU A 49 -7.40 -0.43 2.76
C LEU A 49 -8.40 0.33 1.87
N GLU A 50 -9.70 0.07 2.00
CA GLU A 50 -10.76 0.81 1.31
C GLU A 50 -10.86 2.25 1.80
N ASP A 51 -10.79 2.48 3.11
CA ASP A 51 -10.78 3.80 3.72
C ASP A 51 -9.54 4.61 3.28
N GLU A 52 -8.35 3.99 3.23
CA GLU A 52 -7.14 4.62 2.69
C GLU A 52 -7.31 5.05 1.23
N GLU A 53 -7.92 4.21 0.38
CA GLU A 53 -8.18 4.58 -1.02
C GLU A 53 -9.27 5.65 -1.15
N ASN A 54 -10.29 5.64 -0.30
CA ASN A 54 -11.36 6.64 -0.30
C ASN A 54 -10.88 8.00 0.22
N GLN A 55 -9.83 8.04 1.03
CA GLN A 55 -9.22 9.29 1.48
C GLN A 55 -8.29 9.93 0.44
N LYS A 56 -7.93 9.21 -0.64
CA LYS A 56 -7.07 9.79 -1.68
C LYS A 56 -7.83 10.84 -2.50
N PRO A 57 -7.19 11.98 -2.82
CA PRO A 57 -7.79 13.00 -3.66
C PRO A 57 -8.05 12.47 -5.07
N LYS A 58 -9.10 12.98 -5.72
CA LYS A 58 -9.51 12.56 -7.06
C LYS A 58 -8.58 13.19 -8.11
N GLN A 59 -8.07 12.38 -9.03
CA GLN A 59 -7.29 12.89 -10.15
C GLN A 59 -8.15 13.73 -11.08
N ILE A 60 -7.70 14.94 -11.41
CA ILE A 60 -8.39 15.85 -12.34
C ILE A 60 -7.55 16.20 -13.57
N SER A 61 -6.24 15.92 -13.56
CA SER A 61 -5.36 16.09 -14.73
C SER A 61 -4.61 14.82 -15.08
N GLU A 62 -4.12 14.71 -16.32
CA GLU A 62 -3.16 13.68 -16.69
C GLU A 62 -1.86 13.76 -15.87
N ALA A 63 -1.15 12.63 -15.81
CA ALA A 63 0.09 12.53 -15.06
C ALA A 63 1.25 13.13 -15.86
N ARG A 64 1.96 14.11 -15.29
CA ARG A 64 3.11 14.77 -15.92
C ARG A 64 4.34 14.72 -15.01
N PRO A 65 5.57 14.85 -15.55
CA PRO A 65 6.76 15.00 -14.72
C PRO A 65 6.72 16.33 -13.94
N ALA A 66 7.19 16.32 -12.70
CA ALA A 66 7.29 17.52 -11.88
C ALA A 66 8.42 18.42 -12.39
N GLU A 67 8.10 19.69 -12.66
CA GLU A 67 9.06 20.72 -13.06
C GLU A 67 9.74 21.38 -11.86
N PHE A 68 9.10 21.29 -10.69
CA PHE A 68 9.57 21.90 -9.45
C PHE A 68 9.54 20.90 -8.31
N SER A 69 10.42 21.09 -7.32
CA SER A 69 10.35 20.29 -6.10
C SER A 69 9.32 20.87 -5.14
N ASN A 70 8.35 20.06 -4.74
CA ASN A 70 7.35 20.44 -3.74
C ASN A 70 7.15 19.32 -2.71
N ARG A 71 6.37 19.51 -1.65
CA ARG A 71 5.90 18.41 -0.80
C ARG A 71 4.54 17.93 -1.27
N CYS A 72 4.36 16.62 -1.31
CA CYS A 72 3.07 16.01 -1.58
C CYS A 72 2.20 16.13 -0.30
N PRO A 73 1.08 16.87 -0.31
CA PRO A 73 0.20 17.01 0.86
C PRO A 73 -0.40 15.67 1.33
N CYS A 74 -0.53 14.67 0.45
CA CYS A 74 -1.12 13.38 0.79
C CYS A 74 -0.15 12.43 1.53
N CYS A 75 1.14 12.38 1.14
CA CYS A 75 2.11 11.47 1.76
C CYS A 75 3.24 12.18 2.51
N ASN A 76 3.24 13.52 2.54
CA ASN A 76 4.26 14.40 3.13
C ASN A 76 5.69 14.19 2.62
N LYS A 77 5.88 13.40 1.55
CA LYS A 77 7.18 13.17 0.91
C LYS A 77 7.47 14.27 -0.12
N LYS A 78 8.76 14.58 -0.29
CA LYS A 78 9.21 15.52 -1.32
C LYS A 78 8.95 14.92 -2.71
N ILE A 79 8.26 15.68 -3.54
CA ILE A 79 8.17 15.53 -4.98
C ILE A 79 9.50 16.00 -5.56
N LYS A 80 10.25 15.11 -6.19
CA LYS A 80 11.48 15.46 -6.89
C LYS A 80 11.16 15.85 -8.34
N ILE A 81 12.01 16.72 -8.90
CA ILE A 81 11.93 17.07 -10.33
C ILE A 81 12.02 15.79 -11.16
N GLY A 82 11.15 15.65 -12.15
CA GLY A 82 11.01 14.46 -12.99
C GLY A 82 10.08 13.35 -12.44
N GLU A 83 9.64 13.41 -11.17
CA GLU A 83 8.66 12.45 -10.64
C GLU A 83 7.27 12.67 -11.27
N LYS A 84 6.51 11.58 -11.48
CA LYS A 84 5.14 11.68 -12.01
C LYS A 84 4.17 12.25 -10.98
N ILE A 85 3.54 13.37 -11.31
CA ILE A 85 2.53 14.07 -10.51
C ILE A 85 1.21 14.22 -11.27
N CYS A 86 0.11 14.39 -10.54
CA CYS A 86 -1.23 14.73 -11.04
C CYS A 86 -1.73 15.96 -10.28
N ASN A 87 -2.53 16.81 -10.93
CA ASN A 87 -3.41 17.72 -10.20
C ASN A 87 -4.56 16.88 -9.61
N ALA A 88 -4.88 17.13 -8.35
CA ALA A 88 -5.86 16.34 -7.61
C ALA A 88 -6.81 17.26 -6.82
N LEU A 89 -8.09 16.91 -6.82
CA LEU A 89 -9.15 17.55 -6.04
C LEU A 89 -9.30 16.85 -4.69
N PHE A 90 -9.10 17.59 -3.61
CA PHE A 90 -9.25 17.12 -2.24
C PHE A 90 -10.71 17.22 -1.77
N ASN A 91 -11.05 16.51 -0.70
CA ASN A 91 -12.42 16.41 -0.19
C ASN A 91 -12.96 17.74 0.36
N ASP A 92 -12.08 18.65 0.75
CA ASP A 92 -12.37 20.02 1.19
C ASP A 92 -12.38 21.03 0.03
N GLY A 93 -12.28 20.56 -1.22
CA GLY A 93 -12.48 21.35 -2.43
C GLY A 93 -11.25 22.07 -2.97
N HIS A 94 -10.08 21.94 -2.34
CA HIS A 94 -8.84 22.51 -2.89
C HIS A 94 -8.18 21.61 -3.93
N GLU A 95 -7.44 22.22 -4.84
CA GLU A 95 -6.67 21.54 -5.88
C GLU A 95 -5.16 21.68 -5.65
N GLN A 96 -4.44 20.57 -5.63
CA GLN A 96 -2.98 20.58 -5.49
C GLN A 96 -2.31 19.46 -6.29
N PHE A 97 -1.05 19.69 -6.67
CA PHE A 97 -0.22 18.66 -7.26
C PHE A 97 0.25 17.64 -6.22
N VAL A 98 -0.02 16.37 -6.50
CA VAL A 98 0.41 15.24 -5.67
C VAL A 98 1.15 14.20 -6.50
N HIS A 99 1.86 13.27 -5.84
CA HIS A 99 2.41 12.10 -6.53
C HIS A 99 1.31 11.30 -7.22
N LYS A 100 1.57 10.75 -8.41
CA LYS A 100 0.58 9.95 -9.16
C LYS A 100 -0.03 8.79 -8.34
N LYS A 101 0.76 8.17 -7.47
CA LYS A 101 0.31 7.08 -6.58
C LYS A 101 -0.61 7.53 -5.43
N CYS A 102 -0.66 8.83 -5.17
CA CYS A 102 -1.47 9.44 -4.13
C CYS A 102 -2.83 9.93 -4.65
N CYS A 103 -3.05 9.93 -5.97
CA CYS A 103 -4.37 10.20 -6.56
C CYS A 103 -5.19 8.91 -6.69
N LYS A 104 -6.50 9.01 -6.50
CA LYS A 104 -7.49 8.03 -6.98
C LYS A 104 -7.85 8.36 -8.43
N VAL A 105 -7.95 7.34 -9.29
CA VAL A 105 -8.39 7.46 -10.68
C VAL A 105 -9.92 7.42 -10.74
#